data_AF-A0A960J5X0-F1
#
_entry.id   AF-A0A960J5X0-F1
#
_cell.length_a   1.000
_cell.length_b   1.000
_cell.length_c   1.000
_cell.angle_alpha   90.00
_cell.angle_beta   90.00
_cell.angle_gamma   90.00
#
_symmetry.space_group_name_H-M   'P 1'
#
loop_
_entity.id
_entity.type
_entity.pdbx_description
1 polymer ?
#
loop_
_entity_poly.entity_id
_entity_poly.type
_entity_poly.pdbx_seq_one_letter_code
_entity_poly.pdbx_strand_id
1 'polypeptide(L)'
;MNRQTHSNLFAGAALCVLLAVPSAPGAIIDDFTTPQGPLSGFATSEQVAPVLGGERDMIVLTSMTASVVGGAGNWSASANGQGGGLIYDGIDGSSTPALGLGGLDLTDGGLSDRFWIDVTQLTGTLSLAFEAYEATFDAGSQVVSVSSTGSISVLFSSLVTSGAGANLAAVNQVNLGIRNMSNGSAITFDNFCTGDASGCISGPRSTVPEPGTWALFAAGLAALGLRRRRAA
;
A
#
# COMPACT_ATOMS: atom_id res chain seq x y z
N MET A 1 -43.71 58.21 -26.11
CA MET A 1 -44.02 56.78 -25.84
C MET A 1 -42.72 56.08 -25.45
N ASN A 2 -42.47 55.93 -24.15
CA ASN A 2 -41.28 55.27 -23.62
C ASN A 2 -41.47 53.75 -23.62
N ARG A 3 -40.64 52.99 -24.35
CA ARG A 3 -40.55 51.53 -24.22
C ARG A 3 -39.39 51.19 -23.28
N GLN A 4 -39.72 50.77 -22.05
CA GLN A 4 -38.77 50.12 -21.14
C GLN A 4 -38.43 48.73 -21.68
N THR A 5 -37.18 48.52 -22.09
CA THR A 5 -36.62 47.21 -22.39
C THR A 5 -36.11 46.58 -21.11
N HIS A 6 -36.83 45.58 -20.59
CA HIS A 6 -36.38 44.78 -19.45
C HIS A 6 -35.27 43.83 -19.91
N SER A 7 -34.03 44.15 -19.56
CA SER A 7 -32.88 43.26 -19.66
C SER A 7 -32.94 42.23 -18.53
N ASN A 8 -33.44 41.04 -18.84
CA ASN A 8 -33.39 39.88 -17.95
C ASN A 8 -31.93 39.42 -17.82
N LEU A 9 -31.23 39.86 -16.77
CA LEU A 9 -29.98 39.25 -16.33
C LEU A 9 -30.27 37.85 -15.80
N PHE A 10 -30.06 36.82 -16.63
CA PHE A 10 -29.97 35.45 -16.15
C PHE A 10 -28.61 35.26 -15.46
N ALA A 11 -28.60 35.37 -14.13
CA ALA A 11 -27.47 34.95 -13.31
C ALA A 11 -27.40 33.41 -13.34
N GLY A 12 -26.58 32.87 -14.24
CA GLY A 12 -26.22 31.46 -14.24
C GLY A 12 -25.35 31.16 -13.03
N ALA A 13 -25.95 30.66 -11.95
CA ALA A 13 -25.21 30.10 -10.83
C ALA A 13 -24.49 28.84 -11.32
N ALA A 14 -23.19 28.97 -11.62
CA ALA A 14 -22.32 27.83 -11.86
C ALA A 14 -22.15 27.08 -10.53
N LEU A 15 -22.92 26.02 -10.34
CA LEU A 15 -22.73 25.08 -9.26
C LEU A 15 -21.44 24.31 -9.55
N CYS A 16 -20.30 24.82 -9.07
CA CYS A 16 -19.08 24.04 -8.98
C CYS A 16 -19.29 22.93 -7.95
N VAL A 17 -19.76 21.78 -8.41
CA VAL A 17 -19.69 20.54 -7.63
C VAL A 17 -18.21 20.18 -7.53
N LEU A 18 -17.60 20.49 -6.39
CA LEU A 18 -16.33 19.91 -5.99
C LEU A 18 -16.59 18.42 -5.77
N LEU A 19 -16.39 17.63 -6.82
CA LEU A 19 -16.33 16.18 -6.69
C LEU A 19 -15.08 15.90 -5.86
N ALA A 20 -15.26 15.65 -4.57
CA ALA A 20 -14.21 15.02 -3.77
C ALA A 20 -13.96 13.66 -4.43
N VAL A 21 -12.80 13.52 -5.07
CA VAL A 21 -12.35 12.21 -5.56
C VAL A 21 -12.12 11.39 -4.30
N PRO A 22 -12.88 10.30 -4.06
CA PRO A 22 -12.61 9.45 -2.92
C PRO A 22 -11.18 8.94 -3.03
N SER A 23 -10.38 9.09 -1.99
CA SER A 23 -9.10 8.41 -1.87
C SER A 23 -9.39 6.91 -1.92
N ALA A 24 -8.96 6.22 -2.98
CA ALA A 24 -9.15 4.79 -3.06
C ALA A 24 -8.26 4.09 -2.02
N PRO A 25 -8.73 2.95 -1.49
CA PRO A 25 -7.98 2.19 -0.52
C PRO A 25 -6.75 1.58 -1.17
N GLY A 26 -5.57 2.03 -0.76
CA GLY A 26 -4.32 1.44 -1.19
C GLY A 26 -4.27 -0.08 -0.98
N ALA A 27 -3.39 -0.75 -1.73
CA ALA A 27 -3.27 -2.20 -1.69
C ALA A 27 -2.65 -2.66 -0.36
N ILE A 28 -3.33 -3.59 0.33
CA ILE A 28 -2.74 -4.35 1.44
C ILE A 28 -1.67 -5.25 0.82
N ILE A 29 -0.44 -5.13 1.33
CA ILE A 29 0.65 -6.01 0.92
C ILE A 29 0.66 -7.24 1.83
N ASP A 30 0.58 -7.03 3.14
CA ASP A 30 0.51 -8.10 4.13
C ASP A 30 -0.06 -7.57 5.44
N ASP A 31 -1.06 -8.28 5.98
CA ASP A 31 -1.67 -8.00 7.29
C ASP A 31 -1.17 -8.97 8.38
N PHE A 32 -0.26 -9.87 8.03
CA PHE A 32 0.39 -10.82 8.93
C PHE A 32 -0.58 -11.72 9.70
N THR A 33 -1.82 -11.85 9.23
CA THR A 33 -2.86 -12.67 9.87
C THR A 33 -2.65 -14.17 9.65
N THR A 34 -2.03 -14.55 8.54
CA THR A 34 -1.69 -15.96 8.26
C THR A 34 -0.34 -16.30 8.91
N PRO A 35 -0.27 -17.32 9.80
CA PRO A 35 0.99 -17.70 10.44
C PRO A 35 2.02 -18.27 9.46
N GLN A 36 3.31 -18.10 9.76
CA GLN A 36 4.45 -18.69 9.05
C GLN A 36 5.65 -18.78 10.00
N GLY A 37 6.35 -19.91 10.04
CA GLY A 37 7.48 -20.13 10.96
C GLY A 37 7.08 -20.65 12.36
N PRO A 38 7.97 -20.56 13.37
CA PRO A 38 9.24 -19.84 13.37
C PRO A 38 10.28 -20.45 12.42
N LEU A 39 11.10 -19.60 11.84
CA LEU A 39 12.22 -19.96 10.98
C LEU A 39 13.54 -19.61 11.66
N SER A 40 14.48 -20.53 11.54
CA SER A 40 15.89 -20.32 11.85
C SER A 40 16.71 -20.96 10.72
N GLY A 41 17.44 -20.15 9.95
CA GLY A 41 18.11 -20.63 8.73
C GLY A 41 17.36 -20.24 7.45
N PHE A 42 17.91 -20.65 6.30
CA PHE A 42 17.55 -20.13 4.97
C PHE A 42 16.05 -20.28 4.61
N ALA A 43 15.66 -19.48 3.63
CA ALA A 43 14.31 -19.05 3.30
C ALA A 43 13.21 -20.13 3.19
N THR A 44 11.96 -19.72 3.43
CA THR A 44 10.77 -20.52 3.11
C THR A 44 9.77 -19.70 2.31
N SER A 45 9.01 -20.42 1.49
CA SER A 45 7.84 -19.94 0.75
C SER A 45 6.59 -20.50 1.43
N GLU A 46 5.54 -19.70 1.58
CA GLU A 46 4.23 -20.17 2.03
C GLU A 46 3.11 -19.42 1.30
N GLN A 47 2.17 -20.17 0.72
CA GLN A 47 0.94 -19.59 0.17
C GLN A 47 0.08 -19.09 1.32
N VAL A 48 -0.13 -17.78 1.37
CA VAL A 48 -0.83 -17.11 2.46
C VAL A 48 -1.82 -16.11 1.88
N ALA A 49 -3.00 -16.00 2.49
CA ALA A 49 -4.04 -15.08 2.05
C ALA A 49 -4.64 -14.37 3.27
N PRO A 50 -4.78 -13.03 3.25
CA PRO A 50 -4.69 -12.14 2.09
C PRO A 50 -3.36 -11.35 2.01
N VAL A 51 -2.32 -11.90 1.36
CA VAL A 51 -1.10 -11.13 1.02
C VAL A 51 -1.04 -10.81 -0.48
N LEU A 52 -0.23 -9.80 -0.83
CA LEU A 52 0.06 -9.43 -2.21
C LEU A 52 0.58 -10.63 -2.99
N GLY A 53 -0.01 -10.91 -4.14
CA GLY A 53 0.41 -12.03 -4.96
C GLY A 53 0.05 -13.41 -4.41
N GLY A 54 -0.55 -13.52 -3.22
CA GLY A 54 -1.02 -14.79 -2.64
C GLY A 54 0.06 -15.67 -2.00
N GLU A 55 1.29 -15.17 -1.92
CA GLU A 55 2.44 -15.88 -1.35
C GLU A 55 3.35 -14.90 -0.62
N ARG A 56 3.94 -15.38 0.49
CA ARG A 56 4.96 -14.65 1.23
C ARG A 56 6.19 -15.53 1.35
N ASP A 57 7.30 -15.03 0.82
CA ASP A 57 8.59 -15.63 1.10
C ASP A 57 9.26 -14.93 2.26
N MET A 58 9.71 -15.73 3.22
CA MET A 58 10.45 -15.24 4.36
C MET A 58 11.90 -15.66 4.24
N ILE A 59 12.78 -14.69 4.04
CA ILE A 59 14.23 -14.89 3.98
C ILE A 59 14.83 -14.56 5.35
N VAL A 60 15.52 -15.53 5.93
CA VAL A 60 16.20 -15.37 7.22
C VAL A 60 17.66 -15.72 7.06
N LEU A 61 18.55 -14.74 7.27
CA LEU A 61 19.99 -14.98 7.26
C LEU A 61 20.47 -15.64 8.55
N THR A 62 21.67 -16.22 8.49
CA THR A 62 22.28 -16.92 9.64
C THR A 62 22.39 -15.97 10.83
N SER A 63 21.97 -16.42 12.02
CA SER A 63 21.84 -15.66 13.29
C SER A 63 20.55 -14.85 13.52
N MET A 64 19.58 -14.95 12.62
CA MET A 64 18.24 -14.38 12.82
C MET A 64 17.19 -15.46 13.04
N THR A 65 16.07 -15.04 13.64
CA THR A 65 14.82 -15.80 13.64
C THR A 65 13.71 -14.91 13.12
N ALA A 66 12.74 -15.51 12.43
CA ALA A 66 11.57 -14.82 11.94
C ALA A 66 10.32 -15.68 12.12
N SER A 67 9.18 -15.05 12.40
CA SER A 67 7.90 -15.73 12.51
C SER A 67 6.75 -14.76 12.29
N VAL A 68 5.72 -15.20 11.59
CA VAL A 68 4.43 -14.53 11.54
C VAL A 68 3.46 -15.29 12.44
N VAL A 69 2.91 -14.63 13.44
CA VAL A 69 1.97 -15.25 14.38
C VAL A 69 1.08 -14.18 15.01
N GLY A 70 -0.21 -14.48 15.14
CA GLY A 70 -1.15 -13.62 15.86
C GLY A 70 -1.37 -12.24 15.22
N GLY A 71 -1.31 -12.13 13.89
CA GLY A 71 -1.45 -10.85 13.20
C GLY A 71 -0.18 -10.00 13.22
N ALA A 72 0.98 -10.60 13.47
CA ALA A 72 2.22 -9.86 13.61
C ALA A 72 3.42 -10.60 13.01
N GLY A 73 4.25 -9.87 12.29
CA GLY A 73 5.53 -10.34 11.78
C GLY A 73 6.66 -10.03 12.75
N ASN A 74 7.38 -11.03 13.24
CA ASN A 74 8.40 -10.90 14.29
C ASN A 74 9.77 -11.29 13.76
N TRP A 75 10.78 -10.44 13.95
CA TRP A 75 12.18 -10.73 13.64
C TRP A 75 13.06 -10.44 14.85
N SER A 76 14.04 -11.32 15.11
CA SER A 76 15.05 -11.07 16.14
C SER A 76 16.43 -11.57 15.70
N ALA A 77 17.47 -10.94 16.22
CA ALA A 77 18.87 -11.26 15.92
C ALA A 77 19.61 -11.73 17.18
N SER A 78 20.31 -12.85 17.07
CA SER A 78 21.14 -13.45 18.14
C SER A 78 22.65 -13.22 17.96
N ALA A 79 23.03 -12.57 16.86
CA ALA A 79 24.37 -12.03 16.63
C ALA A 79 24.28 -10.78 15.75
N ASN A 80 25.40 -10.07 15.59
CA ASN A 80 25.48 -9.02 14.59
C ASN A 80 25.49 -9.69 13.20
N GLY A 81 24.57 -9.31 12.33
CA GLY A 81 24.41 -9.97 11.04
C GLY A 81 23.69 -9.11 10.02
N GLN A 82 23.90 -9.42 8.75
CA GLN A 82 23.07 -8.89 7.67
C GLN A 82 21.66 -9.46 7.81
N GLY A 83 20.66 -8.66 7.46
CA GLY A 83 19.30 -8.93 7.90
C GLY A 83 18.49 -9.86 6.98
N GLY A 84 17.21 -10.05 7.26
CA GLY A 84 16.30 -10.89 6.48
C GLY A 84 15.37 -10.07 5.59
N GLY A 85 14.25 -10.65 5.21
CA GLY A 85 13.21 -9.88 4.57
C GLY A 85 12.01 -10.72 4.19
N LEU A 86 11.05 -10.02 3.61
CA LEU A 86 9.85 -10.56 3.00
C LEU A 86 9.87 -10.26 1.51
N ILE A 87 9.49 -11.23 0.70
CA ILE A 87 9.27 -11.08 -0.74
C ILE A 87 7.82 -11.42 -1.04
N TYR A 88 7.23 -10.58 -1.89
CA TYR A 88 5.90 -10.76 -2.46
C TYR A 88 6.04 -10.66 -3.97
N ASP A 89 6.17 -11.80 -4.64
CA ASP A 89 6.40 -11.88 -6.08
C ASP A 89 5.42 -12.80 -6.81
N GLY A 90 4.36 -13.26 -6.15
CA GLY A 90 3.30 -14.08 -6.75
C GLY A 90 3.38 -15.55 -6.34
N ILE A 91 2.37 -16.34 -6.75
CA ILE A 91 2.31 -17.76 -6.38
C ILE A 91 3.23 -18.58 -7.26
N ASP A 92 4.35 -19.04 -6.73
CA ASP A 92 5.29 -19.92 -7.41
C ASP A 92 5.85 -21.06 -6.53
N GLY A 93 5.62 -21.01 -5.22
CA GLY A 93 6.10 -22.00 -4.25
C GLY A 93 7.61 -21.95 -4.00
N SER A 94 8.25 -20.81 -4.24
CA SER A 94 9.71 -20.65 -4.21
C SER A 94 10.14 -19.30 -3.66
N SER A 95 10.99 -19.33 -2.62
CA SER A 95 11.66 -18.14 -2.08
C SER A 95 12.70 -17.46 -3.00
N THR A 96 12.80 -17.89 -4.26
CA THR A 96 13.68 -17.27 -5.26
C THR A 96 12.87 -16.23 -6.03
N PRO A 97 13.34 -14.97 -6.14
CA PRO A 97 12.65 -13.92 -6.88
C PRO A 97 12.15 -14.38 -8.27
N ALA A 98 10.83 -14.35 -8.46
CA ALA A 98 10.14 -14.84 -9.66
C ALA A 98 9.55 -13.73 -10.54
N LEU A 99 9.35 -12.52 -9.99
CA LEU A 99 8.73 -11.39 -10.70
C LEU A 99 7.32 -11.72 -11.25
N GLY A 100 6.51 -12.44 -10.48
CA GLY A 100 5.24 -13.03 -10.88
C GLY A 100 3.97 -12.25 -10.49
N LEU A 101 4.05 -11.01 -9.97
CA LEU A 101 2.84 -10.21 -9.68
C LEU A 101 2.07 -9.78 -10.94
N GLY A 102 2.66 -9.90 -12.13
CA GLY A 102 1.97 -9.71 -13.40
C GLY A 102 1.68 -8.25 -13.76
N GLY A 103 2.55 -7.32 -13.37
CA GLY A 103 2.42 -5.90 -13.67
C GLY A 103 1.36 -5.22 -12.82
N LEU A 104 1.38 -5.44 -11.51
CA LEU A 104 0.44 -4.87 -10.57
C LEU A 104 0.64 -3.35 -10.41
N ASP A 105 -0.45 -2.59 -10.46
CA ASP A 105 -0.43 -1.17 -10.16
C ASP A 105 -0.47 -0.91 -8.64
N LEU A 106 0.68 -0.54 -8.07
CA LEU A 106 0.81 -0.12 -6.66
C LEU A 106 0.39 1.34 -6.43
N THR A 107 0.25 2.12 -7.50
CA THR A 107 -0.21 3.51 -7.41
C THR A 107 -1.73 3.59 -7.30
N ASP A 108 -2.45 2.52 -7.60
CA ASP A 108 -3.92 2.50 -7.65
C ASP A 108 -4.47 3.64 -8.51
N GLY A 109 -3.96 3.76 -9.73
CA GLY A 109 -4.29 4.86 -10.63
C GLY A 109 -3.81 6.25 -10.15
N GLY A 110 -2.76 6.29 -9.33
CA GLY A 110 -2.18 7.51 -8.74
C GLY A 110 -2.78 7.94 -7.40
N LEU A 111 -3.62 7.10 -6.79
CA LEU A 111 -4.24 7.36 -5.49
C LEU A 111 -3.34 6.96 -4.31
N SER A 112 -2.43 6.02 -4.51
CA SER A 112 -1.36 5.67 -3.57
C SER A 112 -0.03 6.26 -4.02
N ASP A 113 0.70 6.87 -3.08
CA ASP A 113 1.97 7.54 -3.33
C ASP A 113 3.10 7.07 -2.41
N ARG A 114 2.86 6.09 -1.55
CA ARG A 114 3.83 5.59 -0.59
C ARG A 114 3.60 4.18 -0.10
N PHE A 115 4.68 3.56 0.36
CA PHE A 115 4.62 2.41 1.25
C PHE A 115 4.36 2.86 2.69
N TRP A 116 3.68 2.01 3.44
CA TRP A 116 3.42 2.16 4.87
C TRP A 116 3.69 0.85 5.59
N ILE A 117 4.35 0.91 6.75
CA ILE A 117 4.46 -0.22 7.66
C ILE A 117 4.33 0.22 9.11
N ASP A 118 3.57 -0.54 9.90
CA ASP A 118 3.41 -0.31 11.32
C ASP A 118 4.40 -1.15 12.14
N VAL A 119 5.27 -0.47 12.90
CA VAL A 119 6.20 -1.10 13.83
C VAL A 119 5.63 -1.04 15.24
N THR A 120 5.19 -2.18 15.77
CA THR A 120 4.50 -2.26 17.06
C THR A 120 5.45 -2.52 18.22
N GLN A 121 6.59 -3.18 17.97
CA GLN A 121 7.66 -3.39 18.94
C GLN A 121 9.02 -3.22 18.27
N LEU A 122 9.96 -2.63 19.01
CA LEU A 122 11.33 -2.46 18.56
C LEU A 122 12.29 -2.51 19.75
N THR A 123 13.33 -3.32 19.64
CA THR A 123 14.50 -3.30 20.52
C THR A 123 15.74 -3.05 19.68
N GLY A 124 16.56 -2.07 20.08
CA GLY A 124 17.76 -1.66 19.33
C GLY A 124 17.47 -0.72 18.17
N THR A 125 18.36 -0.71 17.19
CA THR A 125 18.23 0.07 15.94
C THR A 125 18.44 -0.85 14.75
N LEU A 126 17.70 -0.62 13.67
CA LEU A 126 17.85 -1.36 12.41
C LEU A 126 17.54 -0.47 11.21
N SER A 127 17.58 -1.04 10.01
CA SER A 127 17.10 -0.38 8.80
C SER A 127 16.07 -1.24 8.09
N LEU A 128 15.00 -0.61 7.59
CA LEU A 128 14.04 -1.24 6.69
C LEU A 128 14.35 -0.79 5.26
N ALA A 129 14.35 -1.73 4.31
CA ALA A 129 14.51 -1.47 2.89
C ALA A 129 13.19 -1.78 2.20
N PHE A 130 12.58 -0.76 1.60
CA PHE A 130 11.38 -0.89 0.79
C PHE A 130 11.82 -0.95 -0.65
N GLU A 131 11.48 -2.03 -1.34
CA GLU A 131 11.89 -2.23 -2.73
C GLU A 131 10.71 -2.69 -3.56
N ALA A 132 10.60 -2.16 -4.78
CA ALA A 132 9.68 -2.64 -5.80
C ALA A 132 10.46 -2.88 -7.09
N TYR A 133 10.09 -3.94 -7.81
CA TYR A 133 10.74 -4.36 -9.03
C TYR A 133 9.71 -4.46 -10.14
N GLU A 134 9.98 -3.80 -11.27
CA GLU A 134 9.28 -4.07 -12.54
C GLU A 134 9.99 -5.21 -13.27
N ALA A 135 11.32 -5.26 -13.21
CA ALA A 135 12.14 -6.33 -13.76
C ALA A 135 13.36 -6.57 -12.84
N THR A 136 14.12 -7.64 -13.11
CA THR A 136 15.25 -8.07 -12.26
C THR A 136 16.25 -6.96 -11.95
N PHE A 137 16.42 -5.99 -12.86
CA PHE A 137 17.36 -4.88 -12.71
C PHE A 137 16.69 -3.51 -12.63
N ASP A 138 15.37 -3.45 -12.81
CA ASP A 138 14.58 -2.21 -12.84
C ASP A 138 13.80 -2.10 -11.52
N ALA A 139 14.45 -1.45 -10.55
CA ALA A 139 13.97 -1.39 -9.18
C ALA A 139 13.90 0.05 -8.66
N GLY A 140 12.97 0.30 -7.75
CA GLY A 140 12.98 1.45 -6.86
C GLY A 140 13.24 0.97 -5.44
N SER A 141 14.23 1.54 -4.75
CA SER A 141 14.63 1.13 -3.39
C SER A 141 14.79 2.34 -2.48
N GLN A 142 14.34 2.22 -1.24
CA GLN A 142 14.65 3.21 -0.20
C GLN A 142 14.89 2.52 1.13
N VAL A 143 15.96 2.95 1.82
CA VAL A 143 16.34 2.43 3.12
C VAL A 143 16.08 3.48 4.19
N VAL A 144 15.34 3.11 5.24
CA VAL A 144 14.99 3.97 6.36
C VAL A 144 15.57 3.39 7.64
N SER A 145 16.27 4.20 8.43
CA SER A 145 16.71 3.82 9.77
C SER A 145 15.55 3.88 10.75
N VAL A 146 15.39 2.84 11.56
CA VAL A 146 14.30 2.69 12.52
C VAL A 146 14.87 2.58 13.92
N SER A 147 14.46 3.49 14.80
CA SER A 147 14.91 3.56 16.20
C SER A 147 13.77 3.75 17.20
N SER A 148 12.52 3.75 16.73
CA SER A 148 11.31 3.79 17.56
C SER A 148 10.17 3.04 16.88
N THR A 149 9.16 2.68 17.67
CA THR A 149 7.89 2.15 17.15
C THR A 149 7.06 3.26 16.49
N GLY A 150 6.02 2.87 15.75
CA GLY A 150 5.12 3.75 15.03
C GLY A 150 4.99 3.40 13.55
N SER A 151 4.18 4.19 12.84
CA SER A 151 3.99 4.05 11.40
C SER A 151 5.14 4.69 10.63
N ILE A 152 5.77 3.91 9.76
CA ILE A 152 6.82 4.36 8.85
C ILE A 152 6.21 4.49 7.47
N SER A 153 6.50 5.58 6.78
CA SER A 153 6.13 5.73 5.37
C SER A 153 7.30 6.11 4.49
N VAL A 154 7.25 5.63 3.25
CA VAL A 154 8.24 5.91 2.21
C VAL A 154 7.52 6.33 0.94
N LEU A 155 7.72 7.59 0.54
CA LEU A 155 7.17 8.11 -0.70
C LEU A 155 7.76 7.37 -1.90
N PHE A 156 6.91 7.01 -2.85
CA PHE A 156 7.30 6.46 -4.14
C PHE A 156 8.28 7.36 -4.89
N SER A 157 8.08 8.68 -4.79
CA SER A 157 8.99 9.69 -5.35
C SER A 157 10.37 9.76 -4.67
N SER A 158 10.54 9.14 -3.49
CA SER A 158 11.82 9.07 -2.79
C SER A 158 12.61 7.80 -3.09
N LEU A 159 12.05 6.84 -3.84
CA LEU A 159 12.75 5.62 -4.20
C LEU A 159 13.95 5.94 -5.10
N VAL A 160 15.12 5.48 -4.69
CA VAL A 160 16.32 5.51 -5.51
C VAL A 160 16.19 4.46 -6.60
N THR A 161 16.34 4.87 -7.85
CA THR A 161 16.18 3.98 -9.00
C THR A 161 17.46 3.23 -9.32
N SER A 162 17.33 1.95 -9.68
CA SER A 162 18.36 1.16 -10.37
C SER A 162 17.85 0.75 -11.73
N GLY A 163 18.75 0.59 -12.71
CA GLY A 163 18.34 0.31 -14.09
C GLY A 163 17.50 1.45 -14.67
N ALA A 164 16.34 1.11 -15.23
CA ALA A 164 15.33 2.09 -15.66
C ALA A 164 14.50 2.68 -14.50
N GLY A 165 14.62 2.10 -13.30
CA GLY A 165 13.70 2.33 -12.18
C GLY A 165 12.43 1.49 -12.31
N ALA A 166 11.78 1.19 -11.18
CA ALA A 166 10.52 0.44 -11.22
C ALA A 166 9.37 1.33 -11.69
N ASN A 167 8.63 0.88 -12.71
CA ASN A 167 7.28 1.40 -12.98
C ASN A 167 6.32 0.91 -11.90
N LEU A 168 5.97 1.79 -10.96
CA LEU A 168 5.08 1.45 -9.85
C LEU A 168 3.63 1.17 -10.28
N ALA A 169 3.27 1.45 -11.53
CA ALA A 169 1.99 1.04 -12.12
C ALA A 169 2.04 -0.36 -12.78
N ALA A 170 3.20 -1.03 -12.77
CA ALA A 170 3.41 -2.34 -13.38
C ALA A 170 4.44 -3.18 -12.59
N VAL A 171 4.29 -3.25 -11.27
CA VAL A 171 5.21 -3.95 -10.37
C VAL A 171 5.04 -5.46 -10.48
N ASN A 172 6.17 -6.15 -10.54
CA ASN A 172 6.24 -7.61 -10.60
C ASN A 172 6.72 -8.25 -9.29
N GLN A 173 7.30 -7.47 -8.37
CA GLN A 173 7.71 -7.93 -7.04
C GLN A 173 7.84 -6.76 -6.05
N VAL A 174 7.51 -7.01 -4.79
CA VAL A 174 7.76 -6.10 -3.67
C VAL A 174 8.60 -6.80 -2.61
N ASN A 175 9.62 -6.11 -2.08
CA ASN A 175 10.41 -6.61 -0.96
C ASN A 175 10.34 -5.65 0.23
N LEU A 176 10.24 -6.23 1.41
CA LEU A 176 10.54 -5.57 2.68
C LEU A 176 11.81 -6.20 3.26
N GLY A 177 12.94 -5.56 3.04
CA GLY A 177 14.21 -5.96 3.63
C GLY A 177 14.37 -5.45 5.05
N ILE A 178 14.92 -6.27 5.92
CA ILE A 178 15.34 -5.90 7.27
C ILE A 178 16.86 -5.95 7.25
N ARG A 179 17.54 -4.90 7.70
CA ARG A 179 18.99 -4.76 7.57
C ARG A 179 19.59 -4.20 8.86
N ASN A 180 20.89 -4.43 9.05
CA ASN A 180 21.69 -3.83 10.12
C ASN A 180 21.12 -4.05 11.54
N MET A 181 20.53 -5.23 11.80
CA MET A 181 20.10 -5.58 13.16
C MET A 181 21.32 -5.91 14.02
N SER A 182 21.42 -5.23 15.16
CA SER A 182 22.46 -5.54 16.16
C SER A 182 22.07 -6.75 17.01
N ASN A 183 23.04 -7.40 17.64
CA ASN A 183 22.78 -8.52 18.55
C ASN A 183 21.78 -8.13 19.65
N GLY A 184 20.75 -8.96 19.85
CA GLY A 184 19.66 -8.71 20.80
C GLY A 184 18.60 -7.73 20.30
N SER A 185 18.71 -7.24 19.07
CA SER A 185 17.65 -6.43 18.45
C SER A 185 16.48 -7.30 18.02
N ALA A 186 15.29 -6.72 18.08
CA ALA A 186 14.06 -7.35 17.65
C ALA A 186 13.10 -6.29 17.07
N ILE A 187 12.27 -6.70 16.14
CA ILE A 187 11.21 -5.87 15.55
C ILE A 187 9.94 -6.70 15.35
N THR A 188 8.80 -6.07 15.59
CA THR A 188 7.49 -6.61 15.28
C THR A 188 6.74 -5.66 14.36
N PHE A 189 6.23 -6.20 13.26
CA PHE A 189 5.36 -5.54 12.29
C PHE A 189 3.91 -5.94 12.50
N ASP A 190 2.99 -5.07 12.10
CA ASP A 190 1.56 -5.38 12.01
C ASP A 190 1.09 -5.28 10.56
N ASN A 191 0.88 -4.09 10.01
CA ASN A 191 0.32 -3.94 8.67
C ASN A 191 1.37 -3.37 7.69
N PHE A 192 1.55 -4.02 6.54
CA PHE A 192 2.36 -3.54 5.42
C PHE A 192 1.47 -3.29 4.20
N CYS A 193 1.49 -2.07 3.66
CA CYS A 193 0.58 -1.70 2.58
C CYS A 193 1.12 -0.56 1.71
N THR A 194 0.37 -0.23 0.66
CA THR A 194 0.45 1.05 -0.06
C THR A 194 -0.70 1.97 0.36
N GLY A 195 -0.51 3.27 0.25
CA GLY A 195 -1.55 4.25 0.56
C GLY A 195 -1.15 5.67 0.20
N ASP A 196 -1.89 6.64 0.71
CA ASP A 196 -1.62 8.07 0.56
C ASP A 196 -1.11 8.69 1.88
N ALA A 197 -1.18 10.02 2.00
CA ALA A 197 -0.80 10.73 3.23
C ALA A 197 -1.66 10.38 4.46
N SER A 198 -2.82 9.74 4.27
CA SER A 198 -3.77 9.39 5.32
C SER A 198 -3.43 8.08 6.04
N GLY A 199 -2.49 7.29 5.52
CA GLY A 199 -2.02 6.05 6.16
C GLY A 199 -2.31 4.78 5.37
N CYS A 200 -2.05 3.64 6.02
CA CYS A 200 -2.62 2.37 5.58
C CYS A 200 -4.13 2.36 5.81
N ILE A 201 -4.89 1.93 4.81
CA ILE A 201 -6.33 1.67 4.99
C ILE A 201 -6.48 0.24 5.52
N SER A 202 -6.11 0.07 6.80
CA SER A 202 -6.31 -1.17 7.56
C SER A 202 -7.78 -1.26 8.02
N GLY A 203 -8.65 -1.70 7.13
CA GLY A 203 -10.03 -1.99 7.48
C GLY A 203 -10.62 -3.00 6.51
N PRO A 204 -11.54 -3.89 6.96
CA PRO A 204 -12.29 -4.73 6.03
C PRO A 204 -12.93 -3.80 5.01
N ARG A 205 -12.57 -3.97 3.74
CA ARG A 205 -13.11 -3.18 2.63
C ARG A 205 -14.63 -3.24 2.70
N SER A 206 -15.26 -2.21 3.23
CA SER A 206 -16.69 -2.01 3.02
C SER A 206 -16.82 -1.62 1.56
N THR A 207 -17.05 -2.60 0.69
CA THR A 207 -17.35 -2.40 -0.74
C THR A 207 -18.74 -1.77 -0.93
N VAL A 208 -19.19 -0.93 0.00
CA VAL A 208 -20.43 -0.18 -0.13
C VAL A 208 -20.01 1.24 -0.50
N PRO A 209 -20.25 1.68 -1.75
CA PRO A 209 -20.15 3.09 -2.08
C PRO A 209 -20.99 3.87 -1.08
N GLU A 210 -20.34 4.75 -0.31
CA GLU A 210 -21.05 5.61 0.61
C GLU A 210 -22.16 6.38 -0.12
N PRO A 211 -23.26 6.73 0.56
CA PRO A 211 -24.53 7.23 -0.02
C PRO A 211 -24.45 8.44 -0.95
N GLY A 212 -23.27 9.03 -1.18
CA GLY A 212 -23.03 10.07 -2.17
C GLY A 212 -23.41 9.68 -3.60
N THR A 213 -23.17 8.43 -4.03
CA THR A 213 -23.55 7.98 -5.38
C THR A 213 -25.07 7.94 -5.54
N TRP A 214 -25.79 7.50 -4.50
CA TRP A 214 -27.25 7.53 -4.45
C TRP A 214 -27.79 8.94 -4.35
N ALA A 215 -27.12 9.82 -3.60
CA ALA A 215 -27.50 11.23 -3.50
C ALA A 215 -27.33 11.95 -4.84
N LEU A 216 -26.24 11.71 -5.57
CA LEU A 216 -26.01 12.26 -6.91
C LEU A 216 -27.01 11.69 -7.94
N PHE A 217 -27.27 10.39 -7.89
CA PHE A 217 -28.28 9.76 -8.73
C PHE A 217 -29.69 10.31 -8.44
N ALA A 218 -30.06 10.43 -7.16
CA ALA A 218 -31.34 10.99 -6.73
C ALA A 218 -31.46 12.48 -7.09
N ALA A 219 -30.39 13.26 -6.92
CA ALA A 219 -30.35 14.67 -7.33
C ALA A 219 -30.49 14.82 -8.85
N GLY A 220 -29.83 13.95 -9.63
CA GLY A 220 -29.97 13.89 -11.08
C GLY A 220 -31.41 13.58 -11.52
N LEU A 221 -32.05 12.59 -10.91
CA LEU A 221 -33.45 12.24 -11.18
C LEU A 221 -34.41 13.37 -10.76
N ALA A 222 -34.18 14.01 -9.61
CA ALA A 222 -35.00 15.12 -9.14
C ALA A 222 -34.91 16.34 -10.08
N ALA A 223 -33.71 16.66 -10.56
CA ALA A 223 -33.49 17.74 -11.52
C ALA A 223 -34.19 17.46 -12.87
N LEU A 224 -34.13 16.22 -13.38
CA LEU A 224 -34.85 15.80 -14.58
C LEU A 224 -36.38 15.89 -14.39
N GLY A 225 -36.88 15.49 -13.21
CA GLY A 225 -38.30 15.60 -12.86
C GLY A 225 -38.80 17.05 -12.84
N LEU A 226 -38.03 17.98 -12.27
CA LEU A 226 -38.36 19.41 -12.24
C LEU A 226 -38.35 20.04 -13.64
N ARG A 227 -37.43 19.62 -14.53
CA ARG A 227 -37.39 20.10 -15.92
C ARG A 227 -38.63 19.66 -16.70
N ARG A 228 -39.08 18.42 -16.53
CA ARG A 228 -40.28 17.90 -17.22
C ARG A 228 -41.55 18.64 -16.80
N ARG A 229 -41.69 19.01 -15.52
CA ARG A 229 -42.86 19.78 -15.02
C ARG A 229 -42.91 21.22 -15.53
N ARG A 230 -41.79 21.80 -15.98
CA ARG A 230 -41.76 23.15 -16.57
C ARG A 230 -42.02 23.17 -18.08
N ALA A 231 -41.89 22.03 -18.75
CA ALA A 231 -42.09 21.91 -20.19
C ALA A 231 -43.50 21.42 -20.60
N ALA A 232 -44.27 20.94 -19.62
CA ALA A 232 -45.71 20.65 -19.75
C ALA A 232 -46.52 21.81 -19.17
#